data_AF-A0A6G2RUR4-F1
#
_entry.id   AF-A0A6G2RUR4-F1
#
_cell.length_a   1.000
_cell.length_b   1.000
_cell.length_c   1.000
_cell.angle_alpha   90.00
_cell.angle_beta   90.00
_cell.angle_gamma   90.00
#
_symmetry.space_group_name_H-M   'P 1'
#
loop_
_entity.id
_entity.type
_entity.pdbx_description
1 polymer ?
#
loop_
_entity_poly.entity_id
_entity_poly.type
_entity_poly.pdbx_seq_one_letter_code
_entity_poly.pdbx_strand_id
1 'polypeptide(L)' 'MNDRLLSLVDGVVDADEERLPLLTLREARAAIELLRLLAAGNGEGSHAARHLARNLVRRLPSG' A
#
# COMPACT_ATOMS: atom_id res chain seq x y z
N MET A 1 -17.62 15.34 -18.30
CA MET A 1 -17.25 14.02 -17.73
C MET A 1 -18.56 13.35 -17.36
N ASN A 2 -18.90 12.22 -17.98
CA ASN A 2 -20.28 11.72 -18.00
C ASN A 2 -20.68 11.15 -16.62
N ASP A 3 -21.64 11.77 -15.94
CA ASP A 3 -22.07 11.42 -14.57
C ASP A 3 -22.55 9.97 -14.44
N ARG A 4 -23.02 9.37 -15.54
CA ARG A 4 -23.34 7.93 -15.63
C ARG A 4 -22.14 7.01 -15.44
N LEU A 5 -20.95 7.46 -15.84
CA LEU A 5 -19.72 6.66 -15.73
C LEU A 5 -19.18 6.69 -14.30
N LEU A 6 -19.30 7.82 -13.59
CA LEU A 6 -19.02 7.87 -12.15
C LEU A 6 -20.01 6.99 -11.36
N SER A 7 -21.31 7.02 -11.69
CA SER A 7 -22.32 6.21 -11.00
C SER A 7 -22.13 4.69 -11.19
N LEU A 8 -21.55 4.25 -12.31
CA LEU A 8 -21.20 2.85 -12.54
C LEU A 8 -20.01 2.39 -11.66
N VAL A 9 -19.10 3.31 -11.33
CA VAL A 9 -17.94 3.04 -10.48
C VAL A 9 -18.32 3.15 -9.00
N ASP A 10 -19.17 4.11 -8.63
CA ASP A 10 -19.73 4.24 -7.28
C ASP A 10 -20.68 3.09 -6.90
N GLY A 11 -21.21 2.36 -7.89
CA GLY A 11 -22.00 1.14 -7.68
C GLY A 11 -21.16 -0.12 -7.41
N VAL A 12 -19.84 -0.06 -7.58
CA VAL A 12 -18.89 -1.12 -7.19
C VAL A 12 -18.45 -0.89 -5.74
N VAL A 13 -19.39 -0.53 -4.88
CA VAL A 13 -19.14 -0.43 -3.43
C VAL A 13 -19.61 -1.73 -2.81
N ASP A 14 -18.61 -2.44 -2.28
CA ASP A 14 -18.70 -3.61 -1.42
C ASP A 14 -19.52 -4.77 -1.99
N ALA A 15 -18.98 -5.43 -3.02
CA ALA A 15 -19.16 -6.87 -3.07
C ALA A 15 -18.75 -7.44 -1.70
N ASP A 16 -19.59 -8.29 -1.11
CA ASP A 16 -19.36 -9.07 0.13
C ASP A 16 -18.11 -9.99 0.07
N GLU A 17 -17.19 -9.72 -0.86
CA GLU A 17 -15.90 -10.39 -0.98
C GLU A 17 -15.03 -10.01 0.21
N GLU A 18 -14.54 -11.05 0.88
CA GLU A 18 -13.57 -10.91 1.96
C GLU A 18 -12.41 -10.04 1.48
N ARG A 19 -12.20 -8.89 2.16
CA ARG A 19 -11.11 -7.98 1.84
C ARG A 19 -9.78 -8.67 2.16
N LEU A 20 -9.18 -9.26 1.14
CA LEU A 20 -7.86 -9.84 1.25
C LEU A 20 -6.78 -8.76 1.40
N PRO A 21 -5.70 -9.03 2.14
CA PRO A 21 -4.55 -8.15 2.17
C PRO A 21 -4.01 -7.92 0.75
N LEU A 22 -3.72 -6.66 0.41
CA LEU A 22 -3.11 -6.29 -0.87
C LEU A 22 -1.74 -6.95 -1.09
N LEU A 23 -1.04 -7.28 0.00
CA LEU A 23 0.26 -7.96 -0.02
C LEU A 23 0.21 -9.15 0.93
N THR A 24 0.79 -10.27 0.52
CA THR A 24 1.15 -11.35 1.41
C THR A 24 2.20 -10.90 2.42
N LEU A 25 2.38 -11.65 3.51
CA LEU A 25 3.40 -11.37 4.52
C LEU A 25 4.82 -11.30 3.92
N ARG A 26 5.12 -12.19 2.96
CA ARG A 26 6.44 -12.24 2.30
C ARG A 26 6.65 -11.02 1.41
N GLU A 27 5.64 -10.62 0.64
CA GLU A 27 5.70 -9.44 -0.20
C GLU A 27 5.80 -8.15 0.63
N ALA A 28 5.06 -8.05 1.72
CA ALA A 28 5.15 -6.91 2.63
C ALA A 28 6.57 -6.74 3.21
N ARG A 29 7.22 -7.85 3.58
CA ARG A 29 8.63 -7.85 4.02
C ARG A 29 9.58 -7.40 2.90
N ALA A 30 9.42 -7.94 1.68
CA ALA A 30 10.24 -7.53 0.54
C ALA A 30 10.05 -6.05 0.18
N ALA A 31 8.82 -5.54 0.23
CA ALA A 31 8.51 -4.14 -0.01
C ALA A 31 9.17 -3.22 1.02
N ILE A 32 9.19 -3.61 2.30
CA ILE A 32 9.90 -2.85 3.34
C ILE A 32 11.40 -2.76 3.04
N GLU A 33 12.04 -3.84 2.61
CA GLU A 33 13.46 -3.81 2.25
C GLU A 33 13.74 -2.91 1.05
N LEU A 34 12.92 -2.98 0.00
CA LEU A 34 13.01 -2.07 -1.14
C LEU A 34 12.85 -0.60 -0.70
N LEU A 35 11.86 -0.31 0.14
CA LEU A 35 11.63 1.05 0.64
C LEU A 35 12.79 1.55 1.52
N ARG A 36 13.45 0.67 2.27
CA ARG A 36 14.65 1.02 3.04
C ARG A 36 15.82 1.37 2.13
N LEU A 37 16.02 0.63 1.03
CA LEU A 37 17.03 0.95 0.02
C LEU A 37 16.77 2.31 -0.62
N LEU A 38 15.52 2.61 -1.01
CA LEU A 38 15.13 3.91 -1.57
C LEU A 38 15.26 5.05 -0.55
N ALA A 39 14.97 4.77 0.73
CA ALA A 39 15.11 5.70 1.83
C ALA A 39 16.57 5.99 2.24
N ALA A 40 17.53 5.19 1.79
CA ALA A 40 18.96 5.41 2.02
C ALA A 40 19.51 6.55 1.14
N GLY A 41 18.82 6.91 0.07
CA GLY A 41 19.10 8.12 -0.70
C GLY A 41 18.72 9.41 0.02
N ASN A 42 19.06 10.54 -0.60
CA ASN A 42 18.69 11.89 -0.14
C ASN A 42 17.75 12.61 -1.13
N GLY A 43 17.08 11.86 -2.01
CA GLY A 43 16.15 12.42 -2.99
C GLY A 43 14.77 12.68 -2.40
N GLU A 44 13.92 13.41 -3.14
CA GLU A 44 12.55 13.75 -2.72
C GLU A 44 11.73 12.51 -2.31
N GLY A 45 11.93 11.38 -3.00
CA GLY A 45 11.26 10.11 -2.68
C GLY A 45 11.75 9.42 -1.40
N SER A 46 12.92 9.77 -0.88
CA SER A 46 13.53 9.05 0.26
C SER A 46 12.78 9.28 1.56
N HIS A 47 12.19 10.48 1.76
CA HIS A 47 11.33 10.74 2.92
C HIS A 47 10.04 9.92 2.86
N ALA A 48 9.38 9.90 1.69
CA ALA A 48 8.15 9.12 1.47
C ALA A 48 8.41 7.62 1.66
N ALA A 49 9.52 7.11 1.12
CA ALA A 49 9.91 5.71 1.27
C ALA A 49 10.12 5.34 2.75
N ARG A 50 10.81 6.20 3.51
CA ARG A 50 11.03 5.99 4.96
C ARG A 50 9.72 5.97 5.73
N HIS A 51 8.81 6.90 5.42
CA HIS A 51 7.50 6.98 6.06
C HIS A 51 6.67 5.73 5.78
N LEU A 52 6.62 5.29 4.51
CA LEU A 52 5.87 4.12 4.11
C LEU A 52 6.44 2.83 4.72
N ALA A 53 7.77 2.65 4.72
CA ALA A 53 8.42 1.51 5.36
C ALA A 53 8.05 1.42 6.85
N ARG A 54 8.11 2.54 7.57
CA ARG A 54 7.74 2.59 9.00
C ARG A 54 6.27 2.23 9.23
N ASN A 55 5.38 2.69 8.36
CA ASN A 55 3.95 2.34 8.43
C ASN A 55 3.72 0.85 8.22
N LEU A 56 4.37 0.25 7.22
CA LEU A 56 4.26 -1.18 6.95
C LEU A 56 4.83 -2.03 8.08
N VAL A 57 6.00 -1.69 8.61
CA VAL A 57 6.62 -2.41 9.75
C VAL A 57 5.69 -2.47 10.95
N ARG A 58 4.96 -1.39 11.27
CA ARG A 58 4.01 -1.36 12.39
C ARG A 58 2.77 -2.23 12.20
N ARG A 59 2.44 -2.55 10.96
CA ARG A 59 1.26 -3.36 10.59
C ARG A 59 1.61 -4.82 10.35
N LEU A 60 2.89 -5.16 10.26
CA LEU A 60 3.31 -6.54 10.16
C LEU A 60 2.95 -7.28 11.47
N PRO A 61 2.40 -8.49 11.37
CA PRO A 61 2.25 -9.33 12.55
C PRO A 61 3.63 -9.60 13.16
N SER A 62 3.76 -9.36 14.46
CA SER A 62 4.88 -9.83 15.26
C SER A 62 4.88 -11.35 15.18
N GLY A 63 5.93 -11.93 14.60
CA GLY A 63 6.09 -13.38 14.54
C GLY A 63 6.23 -14.00 15.92
#